data_AF-K1SCE4-F1
#
_entry.id   AF-K1SCE4-F1
#
_cell.length_a   1.000
_cell.length_b   1.000
_cell.length_c   1.000
_cell.angle_alpha   90.00
_cell.angle_beta   90.00
_cell.angle_gamma   90.00
#
_symmetry.space_group_name_H-M   'P 1'
#
loop_
_entity.id
_entity.type
_entity.pdbx_description
1 polymer ?
#
loop_
_entity_poly.entity_id
_entity_poly.type
_entity_poly.pdbx_seq_one_letter_code
_entity_poly.pdbx_strand_id
1 'polypeptide(L)'
;MPSRASYRHSFGCRSYFVAVRCFGKLKKGEKIDKLLHGGYSTLSLGYAGLWECVYSLIGKKLTEKEGKELGLEIMQKLNDYCAKWKKAENIDYSLYGTPLESTTYKFAKCLQKRFGIIKGVTDKNYITNSYHVHVTENIDAFSKLKL
;
A
#
# COMPACT_ATOMS: atom_id res chain seq x y z
N MET A 1 -14.41 -18.92 -14.23
CA MET A 1 -14.27 -17.65 -13.49
C MET A 1 -13.17 -17.84 -12.45
N PRO A 2 -12.12 -17.01 -12.39
CA PRO A 2 -11.10 -17.12 -11.34
C PRO A 2 -11.72 -16.77 -9.99
N SER A 3 -11.64 -17.67 -9.02
CA SER A 3 -12.15 -17.47 -7.66
C SER A 3 -11.27 -16.45 -6.93
N ARG A 4 -11.85 -15.31 -6.52
CA ARG A 4 -11.20 -14.37 -5.59
C ARG A 4 -11.31 -14.96 -4.17
N ALA A 5 -10.20 -15.46 -3.63
CA ALA A 5 -10.10 -15.82 -2.23
C ALA A 5 -9.49 -14.65 -1.43
N SER A 6 -10.08 -14.30 -0.29
CA SER A 6 -9.56 -13.27 0.61
C SER A 6 -8.84 -13.96 1.77
N TYR A 7 -7.52 -13.84 1.86
CA TYR A 7 -6.77 -14.35 3.00
C TYR A 7 -6.56 -13.22 4.01
N ARG A 8 -7.06 -13.38 5.24
CA ARG A 8 -6.80 -12.47 6.36
C ARG A 8 -5.82 -13.15 7.31
N HIS A 9 -4.57 -12.72 7.28
CA HIS A 9 -3.62 -13.02 8.35
C HIS A 9 -3.49 -11.79 9.24
N SER A 10 -3.75 -11.94 10.55
CA SER A 10 -3.58 -10.86 11.53
C SER A 10 -2.11 -10.73 11.88
N PHE A 11 -1.37 -9.93 11.10
CA PHE A 11 -0.08 -9.41 11.56
C PHE A 11 -0.35 -8.25 12.52
N GLY A 12 0.15 -8.36 13.75
CA GLY A 12 -0.05 -7.40 14.82
C GLY A 12 0.15 -5.95 14.37
N CYS A 13 -0.90 -5.15 14.51
CA CYS A 13 -0.92 -3.69 14.42
C CYS A 13 -0.15 -3.09 13.22
N ARG A 14 -0.79 -3.01 12.05
CA ARG A 14 -0.60 -1.96 11.03
C ARG A 14 -1.61 -2.21 9.91
N SER A 15 -2.30 -1.16 9.47
CA SER A 15 -3.38 -1.24 8.49
C SER A 15 -2.84 -1.58 7.09
N TYR A 16 -2.52 -2.85 6.83
CA TYR A 16 -2.14 -3.34 5.50
C TYR A 16 -3.33 -4.05 4.85
N PHE A 17 -3.62 -3.71 3.59
CA PHE A 17 -4.58 -4.47 2.79
C PHE A 17 -3.82 -5.52 1.99
N VAL A 18 -4.20 -6.78 2.15
CA VAL A 18 -3.55 -7.90 1.48
C VAL A 18 -4.52 -8.50 0.45
N ALA A 19 -4.18 -8.40 -0.83
CA ALA A 19 -4.98 -8.97 -1.92
C ALA A 19 -4.27 -10.20 -2.51
N VAL A 20 -4.94 -11.35 -2.54
CA VAL A 20 -4.42 -12.59 -3.12
C VAL A 20 -4.99 -12.75 -4.53
N ARG A 21 -4.12 -12.95 -5.53
CA ARG A 21 -4.54 -13.37 -6.87
C ARG A 21 -3.92 -14.72 -7.20
N CYS A 22 -4.77 -15.68 -7.53
CA CYS A 22 -4.40 -17.08 -7.77
C CYS A 22 -4.97 -17.57 -9.11
N PHE A 23 -4.19 -18.36 -9.87
CA PHE A 23 -4.65 -19.05 -11.07
C PHE A 23 -4.68 -20.57 -10.84
N GLY A 24 -5.88 -21.16 -10.72
CA GLY A 24 -6.04 -22.61 -10.59
C GLY A 24 -7.51 -23.04 -10.43
N LYS A 25 -7.82 -24.32 -10.72
CA LYS A 25 -9.12 -24.95 -10.45
C LYS A 25 -8.98 -25.86 -9.22
N LEU A 26 -9.70 -25.56 -8.14
CA LEU A 26 -9.78 -26.41 -6.94
C LEU A 26 -11.06 -27.23 -6.95
N LYS A 27 -11.02 -28.45 -6.38
CA LYS A 27 -12.24 -29.22 -6.10
C LYS A 27 -12.97 -28.61 -4.88
N LYS A 28 -14.28 -28.82 -4.80
CA LYS A 28 -15.11 -28.34 -3.68
C LYS A 28 -14.56 -28.91 -2.35
N GLY A 29 -14.18 -28.04 -1.41
CA GLY A 29 -13.64 -28.41 -0.10
C GLY A 29 -12.12 -28.53 -0.03
N GLU A 30 -11.40 -28.34 -1.13
CA GLU A 30 -9.93 -28.37 -1.14
C GLU A 30 -9.34 -27.06 -0.61
N LYS A 31 -8.30 -27.16 0.21
CA LYS A 31 -7.58 -26.00 0.77
C LYS A 31 -6.74 -25.32 -0.31
N ILE A 32 -6.75 -23.99 -0.33
CA ILE A 32 -6.09 -23.17 -1.35
C ILE A 32 -4.57 -23.04 -1.17
N ASP A 33 -4.04 -23.42 0.00
CA ASP A 33 -2.64 -23.25 0.40
C ASP A 33 -1.65 -23.68 -0.69
N LYS A 34 -1.91 -24.82 -1.35
CA LYS A 34 -1.05 -25.34 -2.42
C LYS A 34 -0.86 -24.38 -3.60
N LEU A 35 -1.86 -23.56 -3.89
CA LEU A 35 -1.81 -22.60 -4.99
C LEU A 35 -1.15 -21.27 -4.58
N LEU A 36 -0.90 -21.05 -3.30
CA LEU A 36 -0.25 -19.84 -2.81
C LEU A 36 1.28 -19.88 -3.00
N HIS A 37 1.87 -21.07 -3.03
CA HIS A 37 3.32 -21.26 -3.08
C HIS A 37 3.87 -21.50 -4.49
N GLY A 38 5.17 -21.29 -4.68
CA GLY A 38 5.88 -21.64 -5.92
C GLY A 38 5.55 -20.74 -7.12
N GLY A 39 5.12 -19.50 -6.86
CA GLY A 39 4.83 -18.50 -7.89
C GLY A 39 3.48 -18.65 -8.60
N TYR A 40 2.61 -19.53 -8.12
CA TYR A 40 1.24 -19.69 -8.65
C TYR A 40 0.28 -18.55 -8.25
N SER A 41 0.60 -17.84 -7.17
CA SER A 41 -0.17 -16.71 -6.69
C SER A 41 0.74 -15.58 -6.24
N THR A 42 0.26 -14.36 -6.41
CA THR A 42 0.90 -13.16 -5.85
C THR A 42 0.04 -12.62 -4.72
N LEU A 43 0.70 -12.31 -3.61
CA LEU A 43 0.14 -11.62 -2.47
C LEU A 43 0.54 -10.14 -2.51
N SER A 44 -0.42 -9.27 -2.79
CA SER A 44 -0.16 -7.85 -2.92
C SER A 44 -0.28 -7.12 -1.59
N LEU A 45 0.78 -6.45 -1.17
CA LEU A 45 0.82 -5.53 -0.05
C LEU A 45 0.35 -4.14 -0.51
N GLY A 46 -0.87 -3.79 -0.15
CA GLY A 46 -1.48 -2.50 -0.44
C GLY A 46 -0.92 -1.37 0.43
N TYR A 47 -0.50 -0.26 -0.19
CA TYR A 47 -0.12 0.98 0.52
C TYR A 47 -0.85 2.21 -0.05
N ALA A 48 -0.91 3.26 0.78
CA ALA A 48 -1.60 4.51 0.53
C ALA A 48 -0.97 5.64 1.36
N GLY A 49 -1.01 6.88 0.88
CA GLY A 49 -0.65 8.05 1.68
C GLY A 49 0.85 8.21 1.96
N LEU A 50 1.72 7.90 0.99
CA LEU A 50 3.16 8.10 1.16
C LEU A 50 3.49 9.59 1.39
N TRP A 51 2.78 10.49 0.72
CA TRP A 51 2.96 11.93 0.89
C TRP A 51 2.66 12.37 2.33
N GLU A 52 1.50 11.97 2.87
CA GLU A 52 1.10 12.30 4.25
C GLU A 52 2.04 11.65 5.27
N CYS A 53 2.54 10.44 4.99
CA CYS A 53 3.52 9.77 5.83
C CYS A 53 4.83 10.55 5.93
N VAL A 54 5.43 10.90 4.79
CA VAL A 54 6.67 11.70 4.74
C VAL A 54 6.46 13.07 5.39
N TYR A 55 5.36 13.75 5.07
CA TYR A 55 5.04 15.05 5.64
C TYR A 55 4.87 14.98 7.17
N SER A 56 4.26 13.92 7.69
CA SER A 56 4.11 13.72 9.15
C SER A 56 5.44 13.47 9.88
N LEU A 57 6.42 12.87 9.21
CA LEU A 57 7.70 12.49 9.81
C LEU A 57 8.71 13.63 9.84
N ILE A 58 8.80 14.40 8.76
CA ILE A 58 9.85 15.42 8.60
C ILE A 58 9.31 16.82 8.29
N GLY A 59 8.00 16.99 8.12
CA GLY A 59 7.38 18.28 7.76
C GLY A 59 7.68 18.75 6.34
N LYS A 60 8.35 17.91 5.54
CA LYS A 60 8.75 18.17 4.15
C LYS A 60 7.82 17.47 3.17
N LYS A 61 7.66 18.06 2.00
CA LYS A 61 6.83 17.52 0.93
C LYS A 61 7.56 16.41 0.20
N LEU A 62 6.82 15.45 -0.36
CA LEU A 62 7.40 14.38 -1.19
C LEU A 62 8.13 14.92 -2.44
N THR A 63 7.80 16.14 -2.88
CA THR A 63 8.44 16.84 -4.00
C THR A 63 9.74 17.55 -3.63
N GLU A 64 10.02 17.73 -2.34
CA GLU A 64 11.28 18.28 -1.84
C GLU A 64 12.34 17.17 -1.77
N LYS A 65 13.62 17.53 -1.90
CA LYS A 65 14.72 16.55 -1.93
C LYS A 65 14.70 15.60 -0.74
N GLU A 66 14.58 16.14 0.47
CA GLU A 66 14.56 15.39 1.73
C GLU A 66 13.34 14.47 1.83
N GLY A 67 12.17 14.93 1.35
CA GLY A 67 10.96 14.12 1.32
C GLY A 67 11.01 13.01 0.28
N LYS A 68 11.57 13.28 -0.91
CA LYS A 68 11.77 12.28 -1.95
C LYS A 68 12.72 11.18 -1.49
N GLU A 69 13.85 11.55 -0.87
CA GLU A 69 14.83 10.60 -0.34
C GLU A 69 14.19 9.68 0.72
N LEU A 70 13.47 10.24 1.69
CA LEU A 70 12.75 9.44 2.69
C LEU A 70 11.65 8.57 2.09
N GLY A 71 10.89 9.12 1.12
CA GLY A 71 9.84 8.38 0.43
C GLY A 71 10.40 7.14 -0.30
N LEU A 72 11.53 7.29 -0.97
CA LEU A 72 12.23 6.18 -1.63
C LEU A 72 12.75 5.16 -0.61
N GLU A 73 13.31 5.61 0.53
CA GLU A 73 13.76 4.70 1.60
C GLU A 73 12.61 3.86 2.17
N ILE A 74 11.45 4.48 2.40
CA ILE A 74 10.24 3.78 2.87
C ILE A 74 9.80 2.73 1.85
N MET A 75 9.75 3.10 0.57
CA MET A 75 9.38 2.18 -0.51
C MET A 75 10.38 1.02 -0.65
N GLN A 76 11.68 1.29 -0.51
CA GLN A 76 12.70 0.26 -0.52
C GLN A 76 12.53 -0.69 0.66
N LYS A 77 12.31 -0.19 1.88
CA LYS A 77 12.03 -1.02 3.06
C LYS A 77 10.81 -1.91 2.85
N LEU A 78 9.73 -1.40 2.26
CA LEU A 78 8.55 -2.20 1.94
C LEU A 78 8.87 -3.33 0.95
N ASN A 79 9.69 -3.06 -0.07
CA ASN A 79 10.18 -4.08 -1.00
C ASN A 79 11.04 -5.14 -0.29
N ASP A 80 11.93 -4.71 0.61
CA ASP A 80 12.80 -5.62 1.36
C ASP A 80 11.99 -6.55 2.27
N TYR A 81 10.91 -6.05 2.89
CA TYR A 81 9.98 -6.90 3.64
C TYR A 81 9.25 -7.90 2.74
N CYS A 82 8.78 -7.49 1.56
CA CYS A 82 8.19 -8.41 0.58
C CYS A 82 9.19 -9.52 0.18
N ALA A 83 10.45 -9.17 -0.07
CA ALA A 83 11.50 -10.13 -0.39
C ALA A 83 11.79 -11.08 0.79
N LYS A 84 11.81 -10.55 2.02
CA LYS A 84 11.99 -11.34 3.24
C LYS A 84 10.86 -12.35 3.43
N TRP A 85 9.60 -11.94 3.27
CA TRP A 85 8.44 -12.83 3.38
C TRP A 85 8.42 -13.86 2.25
N LYS A 86 8.78 -13.45 1.03
CA LYS A 86 8.93 -14.38 -0.09
C LYS A 86 9.92 -15.49 0.22
N LYS A 87 11.08 -15.15 0.81
CA LYS A 87 12.10 -16.13 1.20
C LYS A 87 11.63 -17.04 2.33
N ALA A 88 10.87 -16.52 3.29
CA ALA A 88 10.41 -17.27 4.46
C ALA A 88 9.22 -18.21 4.14
N GLU A 89 8.30 -17.76 3.31
CA GLU A 89 6.99 -18.41 3.09
C GLU A 89 6.88 -19.05 1.70
N ASN A 90 7.83 -18.81 0.79
CA ASN A 90 7.79 -19.27 -0.60
C ASN A 90 6.50 -18.83 -1.35
N ILE A 91 5.99 -17.65 -1.00
CA ILE A 91 4.85 -16.97 -1.64
C ILE A 91 5.40 -15.72 -2.33
N ASP A 92 4.89 -15.38 -3.51
CA ASP A 92 5.30 -14.14 -4.18
C ASP A 92 4.59 -12.94 -3.57
N TYR A 93 5.32 -12.08 -2.84
CA TYR A 93 4.80 -10.81 -2.33
C TYR A 93 5.16 -9.67 -3.29
N SER A 94 4.22 -8.78 -3.57
CA SER A 94 4.45 -7.58 -4.38
C SER A 94 3.85 -6.33 -3.76
N LEU A 95 4.47 -5.18 -3.95
CA LEU A 95 3.86 -3.90 -3.57
C LEU A 95 2.77 -3.53 -4.56
N TYR A 96 1.66 -3.05 -4.03
CA TYR A 96 0.53 -2.60 -4.83
C TYR A 96 0.06 -1.23 -4.34
N GLY A 97 0.20 -0.24 -5.22
CA GLY A 97 -0.47 1.04 -5.03
C GLY A 97 -1.97 0.81 -5.10
N THR A 98 -2.66 0.87 -3.96
CA THR A 98 -4.07 0.49 -3.91
C THR A 98 -4.90 1.58 -4.60
N PRO A 99 -5.69 1.27 -5.65
CA PRO A 99 -6.61 2.24 -6.20
C PRO A 99 -7.71 2.51 -5.16
N LEU A 100 -7.68 3.70 -4.58
CA LEU A 100 -8.54 4.05 -3.43
C LEU A 100 -9.80 4.84 -3.80
N GLU A 101 -10.33 4.72 -5.02
CA GLU A 101 -11.48 5.52 -5.49
C GLU A 101 -12.65 5.59 -4.49
N SER A 102 -13.08 4.46 -3.94
CA SER A 102 -14.20 4.40 -2.98
C SER A 102 -13.76 4.25 -1.51
N THR A 103 -12.46 4.01 -1.28
CA THR A 103 -11.93 3.62 0.05
C THR A 103 -11.10 4.73 0.71
N THR A 104 -10.66 5.74 -0.06
CA THR A 104 -9.89 6.89 0.44
C THR A 104 -10.59 7.57 1.62
N TYR A 105 -11.89 7.84 1.48
CA TYR A 105 -12.67 8.53 2.51
C TYR A 105 -12.81 7.72 3.81
N LYS A 106 -13.05 6.40 3.69
CA LYS A 106 -13.14 5.50 4.85
C LYS A 106 -11.80 5.41 5.56
N PHE A 107 -10.70 5.33 4.81
CA PHE A 107 -9.36 5.30 5.36
C PHE A 107 -9.00 6.59 6.10
N ALA A 108 -9.27 7.76 5.47
CA ALA A 108 -9.08 9.07 6.10
C ALA A 108 -9.87 9.21 7.41
N LYS A 109 -11.17 8.83 7.41
CA LYS A 109 -11.99 8.83 8.64
C LYS A 109 -11.45 7.91 9.73
N CYS A 110 -10.97 6.72 9.38
CA CYS A 110 -10.36 5.82 10.35
C CYS A 110 -9.08 6.42 10.96
N LEU A 111 -8.25 7.10 10.14
CA LEU A 111 -7.07 7.80 10.63
C LEU A 111 -7.44 8.98 11.54
N GLN A 112 -8.41 9.81 11.16
CA GLN A 112 -8.92 10.91 11.98
C GLN A 112 -9.46 10.40 13.32
N LYS A 113 -10.23 9.30 13.32
CA LYS A 113 -10.75 8.69 14.54
C LYS A 113 -9.65 8.16 15.46
N ARG A 114 -8.56 7.63 14.88
CA ARG A 114 -7.47 7.00 15.64
C ARG A 114 -6.42 8.00 16.14
N PHE A 115 -6.12 9.03 15.35
CA PHE A 115 -4.99 9.94 15.57
C PHE A 115 -5.40 11.42 15.69
N GLY A 116 -6.69 11.73 15.54
CA GLY A 116 -7.19 13.10 15.54
C GLY A 116 -6.97 13.83 14.22
N ILE A 117 -7.23 15.14 14.24
CA ILE A 117 -7.04 16.04 13.11
C ILE A 117 -5.63 16.64 13.16
N ILE A 118 -4.80 16.26 12.20
CA ILE A 118 -3.41 16.71 12.04
C ILE A 118 -3.35 17.55 10.76
N LYS A 119 -2.96 18.82 10.89
CA LYS A 119 -2.82 19.74 9.75
C LYS A 119 -1.86 19.19 8.71
N GLY A 120 -2.27 19.20 7.45
CA GLY A 120 -1.54 18.63 6.32
C GLY A 120 -1.68 17.11 6.13
N VAL A 121 -2.09 16.35 7.16
CA VAL A 121 -2.06 14.87 7.15
C VAL A 121 -3.47 14.28 7.17
N THR A 122 -4.23 14.51 8.25
CA THR A 122 -5.60 13.96 8.44
C THR A 122 -6.67 15.05 8.47
N ASP A 123 -6.28 16.31 8.24
CA ASP A 123 -7.17 17.47 8.14
C ASP A 123 -8.10 17.45 6.93
N LYS A 124 -7.82 16.57 5.97
CA LYS A 124 -8.64 16.36 4.77
C LYS A 124 -9.43 15.08 4.90
N ASN A 125 -10.57 15.04 4.22
CA ASN A 125 -11.42 13.85 4.13
C ASN A 125 -10.90 12.82 3.10
N TYR A 126 -9.65 12.96 2.67
CA TYR A 126 -9.00 12.04 1.74
C TYR A 126 -7.51 11.89 2.07
N ILE A 127 -6.89 10.84 1.51
CA ILE A 127 -5.46 10.53 1.58
C ILE A 127 -4.94 10.42 0.15
N THR A 128 -3.71 10.88 -0.08
CA THR A 128 -3.07 10.80 -1.39
C THR A 128 -2.90 9.36 -1.83
N ASN A 129 -3.23 9.09 -3.10
CA ASN A 129 -3.19 7.74 -3.61
C ASN A 129 -1.74 7.23 -3.70
N SER A 130 -1.44 6.15 -2.98
CA SER A 130 -0.19 5.41 -3.08
C SER A 130 1.06 6.30 -2.98
N TYR A 131 1.80 6.48 -4.08
CA TYR A 131 3.03 7.27 -4.20
C TYR A 131 2.83 8.61 -4.93
N HIS A 132 1.59 8.97 -5.27
CA HIS A 132 1.33 10.16 -6.08
C HIS A 132 1.77 11.43 -5.36
N VAL A 133 2.12 12.44 -6.16
CA VAL A 133 2.22 13.82 -5.69
C VAL A 133 0.83 14.29 -5.22
N HIS A 134 0.78 14.96 -4.07
CA HIS A 134 -0.45 15.49 -3.51
C HIS A 134 -1.11 16.47 -4.49
N VAL A 135 -2.45 16.43 -4.59
CA VAL A 135 -3.23 17.17 -5.61
C VAL A 135 -3.14 18.69 -5.49
N THR A 136 -2.75 19.19 -4.33
CA THR A 136 -2.59 20.63 -4.06
C THR A 136 -1.19 21.15 -4.37
N GLU A 137 -0.26 20.29 -4.83
CA GLU A 137 1.07 20.75 -5.24
C GLU A 137 0.98 21.45 -6.59
N ASN A 138 1.60 22.62 -6.67
CA ASN A 138 1.72 23.35 -7.93
C ASN A 138 2.87 22.76 -8.75
N ILE A 139 2.57 21.72 -9.53
CA ILE A 139 3.52 21.01 -10.39
C ILE A 139 2.91 20.83 -11.79
N ASP A 140 3.71 21.04 -12.83
CA ASP A 140 3.27 20.78 -14.20
C ASP A 140 3.23 19.27 -14.48
N ALA A 141 2.47 18.89 -15.53
CA ALA A 141 2.27 17.49 -15.88
C ALA A 141 3.57 16.74 -16.21
N PHE A 142 4.55 17.39 -16.85
CA PHE A 142 5.80 16.75 -17.25
C PHE A 142 6.73 16.54 -16.06
N SER A 143 6.81 17.52 -15.14
CA SER A 143 7.56 17.37 -13.90
C SER A 143 6.97 16.27 -13.02
N LYS A 144 5.64 16.11 -13.01
CA LYS A 144 4.98 15.03 -12.27
C LYS A 144 5.30 13.64 -12.82
N LEU A 145 5.46 13.48 -14.13
CA LEU A 145 5.80 12.20 -14.76
C LEU A 145 7.26 11.77 -14.53
N LYS A 146 8.15 12.71 -14.22
CA LYS A 146 9.57 12.43 -13.95
C LYS A 146 9.86 12.01 -12.51
N LEU A 147 8.90 12.18 -11.60
CA LEU A 147 9.03 11.88 -10.18
C LEU A 147 8.72 10.41 -9.87
#